data_AF-W0RLH3-F1
#
_entry.id   AF-W0RLH3-F1
#
_cell.length_a   1.000
_cell.length_b   1.000
_cell.length_c   1.000
_cell.angle_alpha   90.00
_cell.angle_beta   90.00
_cell.angle_gamma   90.00
#
_symmetry.space_group_name_H-M   'P 1'
#
loop_
_entity.id
_entity.type
_entity.pdbx_description
1 polymer ?
#
loop_
_entity_poly.entity_id
_entity_poly.type
_entity_poly.pdbx_seq_one_letter_code
_entity_poly.pdbx_strand_id
1 'polypeptide(L)'
;MPTRDELYAEIAERNRRQHRQDTRERRRFVVLVTALCLVWTAIGLVLGAAAFHVTDVELGHILLTAGRLETAVGVLGTLVWARFRSRDRGWT
;
A
#
# COMPACT_ATOMS: atom_id res chain seq x y z
N MET A 1 -12.08 37.53 -28.29
CA MET A 1 -10.97 36.60 -27.98
C MET A 1 -10.66 36.76 -26.51
N PRO A 2 -10.62 35.67 -25.73
CA PRO A 2 -10.23 35.75 -24.33
C PRO A 2 -8.83 36.35 -24.23
N THR A 3 -8.61 37.16 -23.19
CA THR A 3 -7.29 37.76 -22.95
C THR A 3 -6.30 36.69 -22.47
N ARG A 4 -5.00 36.91 -22.69
CA ARG A 4 -3.96 35.99 -22.20
C ARG A 4 -4.13 35.71 -20.70
N ASP A 5 -4.51 36.72 -19.92
CA ASP A 5 -4.68 36.61 -18.47
C ASP A 5 -5.87 35.73 -18.07
N GLU A 6 -6.99 35.80 -18.79
CA GLU A 6 -8.13 34.87 -18.59
C GLU A 6 -7.73 33.42 -18.87
N LEU A 7 -6.93 33.21 -19.93
CA LEU A 7 -6.44 31.89 -20.32
C LEU A 7 -5.47 31.30 -19.28
N TYR A 8 -4.56 32.12 -18.75
CA TYR A 8 -3.67 31.70 -17.67
C TYR A 8 -4.40 31.44 -16.35
N ALA A 9 -5.41 32.26 -16.02
CA ALA A 9 -6.24 32.04 -14.85
C ALA A 9 -7.02 30.72 -14.94
N GLU A 10 -7.57 30.40 -16.12
CA GLU A 10 -8.30 29.15 -16.35
C GLU A 10 -7.38 27.93 -16.27
N ILE A 11 -6.17 27.99 -16.83
CA ILE A 11 -5.16 26.91 -16.72
C ILE A 11 -4.73 26.72 -15.26
N ALA A 12 -4.51 27.81 -14.52
CA ALA A 12 -4.11 27.75 -13.11
C ALA A 12 -5.22 27.13 -12.23
N GLU A 13 -6.47 27.54 -12.46
CA GLU A 13 -7.66 26.98 -11.80
C GLU A 13 -7.79 25.48 -12.08
N ARG A 14 -7.61 25.06 -13.34
CA ARG A 14 -7.69 23.67 -13.78
C ARG A 14 -6.58 22.81 -13.17
N ASN A 15 -5.35 23.32 -13.16
CA ASN A 15 -4.21 22.66 -12.49
C ASN A 15 -4.46 22.49 -10.99
N ARG A 16 -4.99 23.51 -10.29
CA ARG A 16 -5.33 23.41 -8.86
C ARG A 16 -6.38 22.32 -8.59
N ARG A 17 -7.39 22.20 -9.46
CA ARG A 17 -8.43 21.16 -9.33
C ARG A 17 -7.86 19.76 -9.55
N GLN A 18 -7.03 19.58 -10.59
CA GLN A 18 -6.35 18.31 -10.84
C GLN A 18 -5.42 17.93 -9.68
N HIS A 19 -4.63 18.87 -9.16
CA HIS A 19 -3.71 18.60 -8.06
C HIS A 19 -4.42 18.18 -6.76
N ARG A 20 -5.58 18.77 -6.48
CA ARG A 20 -6.43 18.36 -5.33
C ARG A 20 -6.99 16.95 -5.49
N GLN A 21 -7.36 16.55 -6.71
CA GLN A 21 -7.84 15.20 -6.99
C GLN A 21 -6.70 14.19 -6.85
N ASP A 22 -5.55 14.46 -7.45
CA ASP A 22 -4.34 13.62 -7.37
C ASP A 22 -3.90 13.38 -5.93
N THR A 23 -3.93 14.41 -5.10
CA THR A 23 -3.56 14.29 -3.68
C THR A 23 -4.50 13.33 -2.93
N ARG A 24 -5.81 13.37 -3.23
CA ARG A 24 -6.79 12.47 -2.60
C ARG A 24 -6.60 11.04 -3.06
N GLU A 25 -6.36 10.83 -4.35
CA GLU A 25 -6.11 9.50 -4.90
C GLU A 25 -4.83 8.90 -4.34
N ARG A 26 -3.76 9.71 -4.25
CA ARG A 26 -2.50 9.29 -3.63
C ARG A 26 -2.69 8.91 -2.16
N ARG A 27 -3.46 9.68 -1.39
CA ARG A 27 -3.78 9.33 0.00
C ARG A 27 -4.55 8.02 0.11
N ARG A 28 -5.60 7.85 -0.70
CA ARG A 28 -6.38 6.59 -0.74
C ARG A 28 -5.50 5.39 -1.09
N PHE A 29 -4.59 5.56 -2.03
CA PHE A 29 -3.65 4.53 -2.41
C PHE A 29 -2.69 4.16 -1.27
N VAL A 30 -2.11 5.16 -0.59
CA VAL A 30 -1.24 4.91 0.58
C VAL A 30 -2.01 4.16 1.67
N VAL A 31 -3.25 4.59 1.97
CA VAL A 31 -4.11 3.90 2.94
C VAL A 31 -4.36 2.44 2.56
N LEU A 32 -4.65 2.17 1.28
CA LEU A 32 -4.85 0.82 0.77
C LEU A 32 -3.60 -0.04 0.91
N VAL A 33 -2.43 0.50 0.54
CA VAL A 33 -1.14 -0.20 0.66
C VAL A 33 -0.83 -0.50 2.12
N THR A 34 -1.01 0.47 3.01
CA THR A 34 -0.84 0.26 4.46
C THR A 34 -1.81 -0.80 4.98
N ALA A 35 -3.07 -0.77 4.58
CA ALA A 35 -4.07 -1.77 4.98
C ALA A 35 -3.68 -3.18 4.51
N LEU A 36 -3.21 -3.35 3.27
CA LEU A 36 -2.72 -4.63 2.78
C LEU A 36 -1.53 -5.15 3.59
N CYS A 37 -0.55 -4.28 3.92
CA CYS A 37 0.57 -4.68 4.78
C CYS A 37 0.09 -5.14 6.17
N LEU A 38 -0.90 -4.46 6.75
CA LEU A 38 -1.50 -4.85 8.02
C LEU A 38 -2.23 -6.20 7.92
N VAL A 39 -2.92 -6.47 6.81
CA VAL A 39 -3.57 -7.77 6.57
C VAL A 39 -2.54 -8.90 6.55
N TRP A 40 -1.43 -8.75 5.82
CA TRP A 40 -0.36 -9.75 5.80
C TRP A 40 0.26 -9.96 7.19
N THR A 41 0.45 -8.88 7.94
CA THR A 41 0.95 -8.95 9.32
C THR A 41 -0.03 -9.67 10.24
N ALA A 42 -1.33 -9.41 10.10
CA ALA A 42 -2.37 -10.09 10.86
C ALA A 42 -2.40 -11.60 10.55
N ILE A 43 -2.29 -11.98 9.27
CA ILE A 43 -2.22 -13.39 8.85
C ILE A 43 -1.00 -14.07 9.50
N GLY A 44 0.18 -13.46 9.41
CA GLY A 44 1.39 -14.02 10.02
C GLY A 44 1.31 -14.11 11.55
N LEU A 45 0.64 -13.15 12.19
CA LEU A 45 0.41 -13.17 13.64
C LEU A 45 -0.57 -14.28 14.04
N VAL A 46 -1.61 -14.54 13.26
CA VAL A 46 -2.52 -15.67 13.48
C VAL A 46 -1.78 -17.01 13.33
N LEU A 47 -0.94 -17.15 12.30
CA LEU A 47 -0.10 -18.35 12.12
C LEU A 47 0.88 -18.52 13.28
N GLY A 48 1.52 -17.43 13.73
CA GLY A 48 2.41 -17.45 14.89
C GLY A 48 1.68 -17.78 16.20
N ALA A 49 0.47 -17.26 16.39
CA ALA A 49 -0.37 -17.58 17.56
C ALA A 49 -0.81 -19.05 17.56
N ALA A 50 -1.12 -19.61 16.39
CA ALA A 50 -1.44 -21.02 16.23
C ALA A 50 -0.28 -21.93 16.64
N ALA A 51 0.97 -21.51 16.40
CA ALA A 51 2.15 -22.27 16.83
C ALA A 51 2.19 -22.53 18.34
N PHE A 52 1.70 -21.59 19.16
CA PHE A 52 1.64 -21.76 20.62
C PHE A 52 0.54 -22.71 21.09
N HIS A 53 -0.40 -23.06 20.22
CA HIS A 53 -1.47 -24.01 20.53
C HIS A 53 -1.13 -25.44 20.11
N VAL A 54 0.00 -25.66 19.44
CA VAL A 54 0.47 -26.98 19.03
C VAL A 54 1.39 -27.55 20.12
N THR A 55 1.12 -28.78 20.54
CA THR A 55 1.92 -29.52 21.54
C THR A 55 3.24 -30.05 20.98
N ASP A 56 3.34 -30.19 19.67
CA ASP A 56 4.54 -30.60 18.96
C ASP A 56 5.44 -29.39 18.67
N VAL A 57 6.66 -29.44 19.21
CA VAL A 57 7.67 -28.38 19.11
C VAL A 57 8.13 -28.16 17.67
N GLU A 58 8.24 -29.22 16.88
CA GLU A 58 8.71 -29.14 15.48
C GLU A 58 7.65 -28.45 14.61
N LEU A 59 6.38 -28.82 14.79
CA LEU A 59 5.25 -28.15 14.14
C LEU A 59 5.12 -26.68 14.58
N GLY A 60 5.35 -26.37 15.86
CA GLY A 60 5.38 -25.00 16.36
C GLY A 60 6.45 -24.14 15.67
N HIS A 61 7.66 -24.69 15.48
CA HIS A 61 8.72 -23.98 14.75
C HIS A 61 8.38 -23.76 13.27
N ILE A 62 7.75 -24.74 12.61
CA ILE A 62 7.31 -24.61 11.22
C ILE A 62 6.26 -23.49 11.11
N LEU A 63 5.26 -23.46 11.98
CA LEU A 63 4.21 -22.44 11.98
C LEU A 63 4.76 -21.03 12.23
N LEU A 64 5.69 -20.88 13.18
CA LEU A 64 6.36 -19.61 13.43
C LEU A 64 7.17 -19.13 12.21
N THR A 65 7.89 -20.05 11.58
CA THR A 65 8.70 -19.75 10.39
C THR A 65 7.81 -19.39 9.20
N ALA A 66 6.72 -20.14 8.99
CA ALA A 66 5.72 -19.87 7.97
C ALA A 66 5.06 -18.49 8.18
N GLY A 67 4.63 -18.17 9.40
CA GLY A 67 4.04 -16.86 9.71
C GLY A 67 5.00 -15.69 9.45
N ARG A 68 6.29 -15.86 9.78
CA ARG A 68 7.33 -14.86 9.47
C ARG A 68 7.55 -14.71 7.96
N LEU A 69 7.65 -15.83 7.24
CA LEU A 69 7.87 -15.83 5.80
C LEU A 69 6.69 -15.22 5.06
N GLU A 70 5.46 -15.59 5.42
CA GLU A 70 4.23 -15.05 4.85
C GLU A 70 4.14 -13.53 5.05
N THR A 71 4.44 -13.06 6.27
CA THR A 71 4.46 -11.62 6.55
C THR A 71 5.50 -10.91 5.70
N ALA A 72 6.73 -11.43 5.64
CA ALA A 72 7.82 -10.81 4.90
C ALA A 72 7.52 -10.76 3.39
N VAL A 73 7.09 -11.88 2.80
CA VAL A 73 6.77 -11.99 1.38
C VAL A 73 5.55 -11.14 1.04
N GLY A 74 4.49 -11.19 1.84
CA GLY A 74 3.27 -10.40 1.63
C GLY A 74 3.52 -8.89 1.69
N VAL A 75 4.27 -8.42 2.70
CA VAL A 75 4.63 -7.01 2.84
C VAL A 75 5.55 -6.56 1.70
N LEU A 76 6.63 -7.29 1.42
CA LEU A 76 7.55 -6.94 0.33
C LEU A 76 6.84 -6.95 -1.03
N GLY A 77 6.04 -7.97 -1.31
CA GLY A 77 5.24 -8.08 -2.54
C GLY A 77 4.29 -6.90 -2.69
N THR A 78 3.60 -6.51 -1.61
CA THR A 78 2.70 -5.34 -1.60
C THR A 78 3.47 -4.05 -1.88
N LEU A 79 4.65 -3.86 -1.29
CA LEU A 79 5.48 -2.66 -1.52
C LEU A 79 6.04 -2.62 -2.94
N VAL A 80 6.50 -3.74 -3.49
CA VAL A 80 6.99 -3.85 -4.87
C VAL A 80 5.86 -3.55 -5.85
N TRP A 81 4.70 -4.17 -5.66
CA TRP A 81 3.51 -3.86 -6.46
C TRP A 81 3.14 -2.38 -6.36
N ALA A 82 3.16 -1.81 -5.15
CA ALA A 82 2.84 -0.41 -4.94
C ALA A 82 3.84 0.53 -5.65
N ARG A 83 5.12 0.15 -5.68
CA ARG A 83 6.20 0.88 -6.38
C ARG A 83 5.99 0.88 -7.89
N PHE A 84 5.58 -0.24 -8.48
CA PHE A 84 5.24 -0.29 -9.91
C PHE A 84 4.00 0.55 -10.20
N ARG A 85 2.94 0.39 -9.40
CA ARG A 85 1.70 1.16 -9.55
C ARG A 85 1.91 2.67 -9.39
N SER A 86 2.81 3.10 -8.49
CA SER A 86 3.13 4.52 -8.31
C SER A 86 3.86 5.12 -9.50
N ARG A 87 4.71 4.33 -10.17
CA ARG A 87 5.41 4.72 -11.40
C ARG A 87 4.46 4.86 -12.57
N ASP A 88 3.54 3.90 -12.76
CA ASP A 88 2.54 3.97 -13.83
C ASP A 88 1.64 5.22 -13.72
N ARG A 89 1.44 5.72 -12.49
CA ARG A 89 0.64 6.92 -12.20
C ARG A 89 1.46 8.22 -12.19
N GLY A 90 2.77 8.16 -12.41
CA GLY A 90 3.64 9.34 -12.42
C GLY A 90 3.80 10.03 -11.07
N TRP A 91 3.58 9.32 -9.96
CA TRP A 91 3.67 9.89 -8.60
C TRP A 91 5.10 9.90 -8.01
N THR A 92 6.04 9.22 -8.67
CA THR A 92 7.44 9.01 -8.24
C THR A 92 8.40 9.05 -9.42
#